data_AF-A0A0M9WJP4-F1
#
_entry.id   AF-A0A0M9WJP4-F1
#
_cell.length_a   1.000
_cell.length_b   1.000
_cell.length_c   1.000
_cell.angle_alpha   90.00
_cell.angle_beta   90.00
_cell.angle_gamma   90.00
#
_symmetry.space_group_name_H-M   'P 1'
#
loop_
_entity.id
_entity.type
_entity.pdbx_description
1 polymer ?
#
loop_
_entity_poly.entity_id
_entity_poly.type
_entity_poly.pdbx_seq_one_letter_code
_entity_poly.pdbx_strand_id
1 'polypeptide(L)'
;MKPTDAASEQATLHETPAMFRPPVNRAMRTIDRSFFRRNVPLSVARVFKTSDISNVRKDLIKSRDILLLPRISPIREVKDQDGKVWKAMMLREDLKVDDKATWSPTINELVNKGTVALGPYELVLEYDHWSYAEIISSILPEDLMDEIPQGFTQVGHVLHLNLRAQYFPYKHILAEVLMDKNPTVRTVINKTEDVGSQSQFRTFPFELLTGENDLNVIQHEQDCEFRFDYARVYWNSRLETEHRRLVEKFAPSEMVCDVMAGVGPFAVPAGRKKIFVWANDLNPHGFEVMQDAITRNKVQDFVTPFNQDGREFIRSSGRLLLSEKPLTVTIHPKVGREKQRKIAAGNGSPLPSPKVYTRPTIVNHYVMNLPATAIEFLDAFPGLYAGEEQIFAPNTEQKLPMIHVYCFSGHSDNEVDDHIDICERISERIGHKITVDDCVGGKGNQELELAIHNVRLVSPKKQMFCASFRLPREVAFRKV
;
A
#
# COMPACT_ATOMS: atom_id res chain seq x y z
N MET A 1 -2.47 3.74 4.76
CA MET A 1 -3.68 4.54 5.08
C MET A 1 -4.74 3.57 5.55
N LYS A 2 -5.31 3.75 6.75
CA LYS A 2 -6.45 2.92 7.19
C LYS A 2 -7.60 3.11 6.19
N PRO A 3 -8.33 2.06 5.81
CA PRO A 3 -9.59 2.23 5.10
C PRO A 3 -10.51 3.04 6.02
N THR A 4 -10.92 4.22 5.58
CA THR A 4 -12.05 4.91 6.18
C THR A 4 -13.29 4.09 5.82
N ASP A 5 -13.99 3.55 6.82
CA ASP A 5 -15.23 2.82 6.63
C ASP A 5 -16.27 3.76 6.01
N ALA A 6 -16.48 3.66 4.70
CA ALA A 6 -17.43 4.46 3.92
C ALA A 6 -18.86 4.38 4.48
N ALA A 7 -19.22 3.25 5.10
CA ALA A 7 -20.50 3.05 5.78
C ALA A 7 -20.65 3.93 7.05
N SER A 8 -19.54 4.24 7.75
CA SER A 8 -19.57 5.12 8.93
C SER A 8 -19.70 6.61 8.54
N GLU A 9 -19.14 7.02 7.39
CA GLU A 9 -19.25 8.39 6.89
C GLU A 9 -20.64 8.70 6.28
N GLN A 10 -21.27 7.74 5.60
CA GLN A 10 -22.66 7.90 5.12
C GLN A 10 -23.69 7.95 6.27
N ALA A 11 -23.51 7.14 7.34
CA ALA A 11 -24.40 7.16 8.50
C ALA A 11 -24.29 8.49 9.28
N THR A 12 -23.08 9.04 9.44
CA THR A 12 -22.85 10.32 10.15
C THR A 12 -23.37 11.54 9.38
N LEU A 13 -23.45 11.47 8.05
CA LEU A 13 -24.06 12.52 7.24
C LEU A 13 -25.55 12.72 7.54
N HIS A 14 -26.31 11.66 7.85
CA HIS A 14 -27.75 11.77 8.13
C HIS A 14 -28.07 12.29 9.53
N GLU A 15 -27.18 12.09 10.52
CA GLU A 15 -27.34 12.56 11.90
C GLU A 15 -26.85 14.00 12.11
N THR A 16 -25.91 14.47 11.28
CA THR A 16 -25.35 15.83 11.38
C THR A 16 -26.38 16.88 10.94
N PRO A 17 -26.68 17.94 11.73
CA PRO A 17 -27.65 18.96 11.32
C PRO A 17 -27.35 19.57 9.95
N ALA A 18 -28.40 19.91 9.19
CA ALA A 18 -28.27 20.41 7.81
C ALA A 18 -27.38 21.65 7.67
N MET A 19 -27.27 22.47 8.72
CA MET A 19 -26.40 23.65 8.76
C MET A 19 -24.89 23.33 8.74
N PHE A 20 -24.51 22.10 9.10
CA PHE A 20 -23.13 21.61 9.08
C PHE A 20 -22.85 20.66 7.90
N ARG A 21 -23.75 20.61 6.91
CA ARG A 21 -23.56 19.86 5.66
C ARG A 21 -23.15 20.81 4.53
N PRO A 22 -22.41 20.33 3.51
CA PRO A 22 -22.09 21.14 2.34
C PRO A 22 -23.36 21.63 1.63
N PRO A 23 -23.35 22.82 1.01
CA PRO A 23 -24.39 23.25 0.08
C PRO A 23 -24.59 22.23 -1.04
N VAL A 24 -25.82 22.04 -1.52
CA VAL A 24 -26.17 21.01 -2.51
C VAL A 24 -26.43 21.64 -3.87
N ASN A 25 -25.77 21.13 -4.92
CA ASN A 25 -26.03 21.49 -6.31
C ASN A 25 -25.83 20.29 -7.24
N ARG A 26 -26.93 19.59 -7.52
CA ARG A 26 -26.98 18.39 -8.39
C ARG A 26 -26.79 18.69 -9.88
N ALA A 27 -26.89 19.97 -10.26
CA ALA A 27 -26.66 20.44 -11.62
C ALA A 27 -25.19 20.82 -11.87
N MET A 28 -24.33 20.78 -10.85
CA MET A 28 -22.91 21.11 -11.00
C MET A 28 -22.24 20.14 -11.99
N ARG A 29 -21.49 20.70 -12.95
CA ARG A 29 -20.71 19.95 -13.96
C ARG A 29 -19.23 20.32 -13.96
N THR A 30 -18.92 21.54 -13.52
CA THR A 30 -17.57 22.05 -13.27
C THR A 30 -17.47 22.44 -11.81
N ILE A 31 -16.34 22.17 -11.15
CA ILE A 31 -16.20 22.45 -9.72
C ILE A 31 -16.17 23.96 -9.47
N ASP A 32 -17.14 24.46 -8.71
CA ASP A 32 -17.09 25.80 -8.14
C ASP A 32 -16.74 25.68 -6.65
N ARG A 33 -15.48 25.92 -6.31
CA ARG A 33 -14.99 25.82 -4.93
C ARG A 33 -15.65 26.85 -4.01
N SER A 34 -16.03 28.02 -4.55
CA SER A 34 -16.67 29.08 -3.77
C SER A 34 -18.11 28.72 -3.35
N PHE A 35 -18.79 27.88 -4.14
CA PHE A 35 -20.12 27.35 -3.82
C PHE A 35 -20.17 26.58 -2.49
N PHE A 36 -19.03 25.99 -2.09
CA PHE A 36 -18.93 25.21 -0.85
C PHE A 36 -18.74 26.08 0.40
N ARG A 37 -18.76 27.41 0.27
CA ARG A 37 -18.76 28.30 1.42
C ARG A 37 -20.11 28.24 2.14
N ARG A 38 -20.07 27.97 3.44
CA ARG A 38 -21.23 28.00 4.32
C ARG A 38 -20.94 28.80 5.58
N ASN A 39 -21.78 29.79 5.82
CA ASN A 39 -21.74 30.58 7.05
C ASN A 39 -22.77 30.03 8.03
N VAL A 40 -22.31 29.66 9.22
CA VAL A 40 -23.13 29.02 10.25
C VAL A 40 -23.18 29.94 11.47
N PRO A 41 -24.33 30.59 11.75
CA PRO A 41 -24.46 31.46 12.92
C PRO A 41 -24.53 30.61 14.20
N LEU A 42 -23.59 30.86 15.11
CA LEU A 42 -23.42 30.15 16.36
C LEU A 42 -23.18 31.14 17.52
N SER A 43 -23.15 30.58 18.72
CA SER A 43 -22.74 31.27 19.94
C SER A 43 -21.36 30.77 20.37
N VAL A 44 -20.57 31.63 20.99
CA VAL A 44 -19.31 31.25 21.63
C VAL A 44 -19.26 31.71 23.08
N ALA A 45 -18.65 30.90 23.94
CA ALA A 45 -18.29 31.30 25.30
C ALA A 45 -16.85 31.82 25.31
N ARG A 46 -16.69 33.15 25.35
CA ARG A 46 -15.40 33.83 25.48
C ARG A 46 -14.87 33.67 26.90
N VAL A 47 -13.67 33.13 27.06
CA VAL A 47 -13.06 32.91 28.38
C VAL A 47 -12.17 34.10 28.75
N PHE A 48 -12.39 34.69 29.93
CA PHE A 48 -11.67 35.90 30.33
C PHE A 48 -10.23 35.65 30.80
N LYS A 49 -9.97 34.49 31.42
CA LYS A 49 -8.64 34.10 31.91
C LYS A 49 -8.16 32.84 31.22
N THR A 50 -6.92 32.87 30.74
CA THR A 50 -6.29 31.71 30.08
C THR A 50 -6.22 30.48 30.99
N SER A 51 -6.08 30.67 32.31
CA SER A 51 -6.08 29.60 33.32
C SER A 51 -7.38 28.79 33.34
N ASP A 52 -8.50 29.41 32.96
CA ASP A 52 -9.83 28.84 33.15
C ASP A 52 -10.28 28.03 31.92
N ILE A 53 -9.56 28.14 30.79
CA ILE A 53 -9.88 27.48 29.50
C ILE A 53 -10.09 25.97 29.68
N SER A 54 -9.21 25.30 30.43
CA SER A 54 -9.27 23.84 30.62
C SER A 54 -10.49 23.42 31.44
N ASN A 55 -10.80 24.17 32.50
CA ASN A 55 -11.94 23.89 33.38
C ASN A 55 -13.26 24.18 32.66
N VAL A 56 -13.37 25.35 32.02
CA VAL A 56 -14.53 25.72 31.19
C VAL A 56 -14.79 24.67 30.12
N ARG A 57 -13.75 24.20 29.42
CA ARG A 57 -13.91 23.14 28.41
C ARG A 57 -14.48 21.86 29.02
N LYS A 58 -13.97 21.42 30.18
CA LYS A 58 -14.49 20.21 30.87
C LYS A 58 -15.94 20.37 31.27
N ASP A 59 -16.31 21.52 31.81
CA ASP A 59 -17.67 21.83 32.24
C ASP A 59 -18.64 21.81 31.05
N LEU A 60 -18.27 22.46 29.93
CA LEU A 60 -19.09 22.50 28.72
C LEU A 60 -19.18 21.15 27.99
N ILE A 61 -18.15 20.30 28.08
CA ILE A 61 -18.23 18.91 27.60
C ILE A 61 -19.23 18.13 28.45
N LYS A 62 -19.15 18.27 29.78
CA LYS A 62 -20.02 17.54 30.72
C LYS A 62 -21.49 17.95 30.57
N SER A 63 -21.75 19.24 30.36
CA SER A 63 -23.10 19.78 30.15
C SER A 63 -23.63 19.59 28.73
N ARG A 64 -22.77 19.12 27.80
CA ARG A 64 -23.06 19.01 26.36
C ARG A 64 -23.40 20.34 25.70
N ASP A 65 -22.85 21.44 26.21
CA ASP A 65 -23.02 22.77 25.61
C ASP A 65 -21.96 23.08 24.55
N ILE A 66 -20.81 22.39 24.58
CA ILE A 66 -19.76 22.59 23.58
C ILE A 66 -20.11 21.90 22.26
N LEU A 67 -19.92 22.61 21.16
CA LEU A 67 -20.07 22.06 19.82
C LEU A 67 -18.80 21.31 19.42
N LEU A 68 -18.92 20.00 19.21
CA LEU A 68 -17.85 19.14 18.73
C LEU A 68 -18.16 18.71 17.30
N LEU A 69 -17.41 19.27 16.34
CA LEU A 69 -17.52 18.90 14.93
C LEU A 69 -16.24 18.17 14.48
N PRO A 70 -16.36 17.15 13.60
CA PRO A 70 -15.19 16.53 12.98
C PRO A 70 -14.32 17.58 12.29
N ARG A 71 -12.99 17.44 12.41
CA ARG A 71 -11.99 18.31 11.75
C ARG A 71 -12.02 19.79 12.16
N ILE A 72 -12.84 20.21 13.13
CA ILE A 72 -12.88 21.59 13.62
C ILE A 72 -12.48 21.64 15.10
N SER A 73 -11.51 22.49 15.42
CA SER A 73 -11.19 22.80 16.81
C SER A 73 -12.37 23.52 17.48
N PRO A 74 -12.90 23.01 18.61
CA PRO A 74 -13.96 23.69 19.35
C PRO A 74 -13.49 24.99 20.02
N ILE A 75 -12.17 25.17 20.17
CA ILE A 75 -11.57 26.41 20.66
C ILE A 75 -11.25 27.29 19.46
N ARG A 76 -11.77 28.51 19.45
CA ARG A 76 -11.55 29.54 18.44
C ARG A 76 -10.90 30.78 19.04
N GLU A 77 -10.28 31.57 18.18
CA GLU A 77 -9.82 32.91 18.51
C GLU A 77 -10.84 33.92 17.98
N VAL A 78 -11.31 34.82 18.84
CA VAL A 78 -12.22 35.90 18.43
C VAL A 78 -11.68 37.23 18.95
N LYS A 79 -11.71 38.23 18.08
CA LYS A 79 -11.25 39.59 18.36
C LYS A 79 -12.43 40.42 18.87
N ASP A 80 -12.20 41.24 19.88
CA ASP A 80 -13.16 42.27 20.25
C ASP A 80 -13.00 43.53 19.37
N GLN A 81 -13.83 44.56 19.65
CA GLN A 81 -13.83 45.83 18.91
C GLN A 81 -12.48 46.57 19.02
N ASP A 82 -11.74 46.34 20.10
CA ASP A 82 -10.41 46.92 20.35
C ASP A 82 -9.28 46.08 19.72
N GLY A 83 -9.61 45.01 18.99
CA GLY A 83 -8.67 44.12 18.32
C GLY A 83 -7.99 43.11 19.25
N LYS A 84 -8.36 43.05 20.53
CA LYS A 84 -7.80 42.11 21.50
C LYS A 84 -8.35 40.71 21.22
N VAL A 85 -7.44 39.74 21.14
CA VAL A 85 -7.75 38.34 20.84
C VAL A 85 -8.13 37.59 22.12
N TRP A 86 -9.24 36.87 22.07
CA TRP A 86 -9.71 36.02 23.15
C TRP A 86 -9.87 34.58 22.67
N LYS A 87 -9.68 33.62 23.59
CA LYS A 87 -10.03 32.23 23.35
C LYS A 87 -11.51 32.02 23.69
N ALA A 88 -12.24 31.41 22.78
CA ALA A 88 -13.66 31.14 22.94
C ALA A 88 -14.01 29.69 22.58
N MET A 89 -14.99 29.14 23.27
CA MET A 89 -15.52 27.79 23.04
C MET A 89 -16.75 27.90 22.13
N MET A 90 -16.77 27.19 21.01
CA MET A 90 -17.99 27.07 20.19
C MET A 90 -19.06 26.30 20.94
N LEU A 91 -20.27 26.85 20.94
CA LEU A 91 -21.42 26.27 21.63
C LEU A 91 -22.36 25.59 20.62
N ARG A 92 -23.15 24.64 21.12
CA ARG A 92 -24.18 23.91 20.37
C ARG A 92 -25.15 24.86 19.65
N GLU A 93 -25.72 24.39 18.54
CA GLU A 93 -26.45 25.20 17.57
C GLU A 93 -27.75 25.84 18.10
N ASP A 94 -28.38 25.21 19.08
CA ASP A 94 -29.63 25.66 19.72
C ASP A 94 -29.39 26.71 20.81
N LEU A 95 -28.16 26.88 21.29
CA LEU A 95 -27.82 27.89 22.29
C LEU A 95 -27.64 29.26 21.62
N LYS A 96 -28.51 30.21 21.97
CA LYS A 96 -28.52 31.58 21.44
C LYS A 96 -28.12 32.59 22.51
N VAL A 97 -27.21 33.50 22.18
CA VAL A 97 -26.72 34.55 23.12
C VAL A 97 -27.85 35.46 23.58
N ASP A 98 -28.80 35.69 22.70
CA ASP A 98 -29.90 36.65 22.83
C ASP A 98 -31.15 36.02 23.48
N ASP A 99 -31.15 34.70 23.69
CA ASP A 99 -32.23 33.97 24.35
C ASP A 99 -31.71 33.11 25.51
N LYS A 100 -31.86 33.64 26.74
CA LYS A 100 -31.47 32.96 27.98
C LYS A 100 -32.24 31.65 28.23
N ALA A 101 -33.41 31.44 27.61
CA ALA A 101 -34.15 30.19 27.76
C ALA A 101 -33.37 29.00 27.16
N THR A 102 -32.45 29.27 26.23
CA THR A 102 -31.60 28.24 25.59
C THR A 102 -30.35 27.88 26.41
N TRP A 103 -30.07 28.61 27.49
CA TRP A 103 -28.83 28.46 28.28
C TRP A 103 -28.97 27.33 29.29
N SER A 104 -27.97 26.45 29.35
CA SER A 104 -27.90 25.44 30.41
C SER A 104 -27.63 26.06 31.79
N PRO A 105 -27.86 25.31 32.88
CA PRO A 105 -27.44 25.74 34.22
C PRO A 105 -25.93 26.03 34.30
N THR A 106 -25.11 25.24 33.60
CA THR A 106 -23.65 25.41 33.54
C THR A 106 -23.26 26.72 32.87
N ILE A 107 -23.90 27.07 31.76
CA ILE A 107 -23.66 28.35 31.06
C ILE A 107 -24.06 29.53 31.95
N ASN A 108 -25.24 29.45 32.58
CA ASN A 108 -25.70 30.48 33.50
C ASN A 108 -24.71 30.69 34.66
N GLU A 109 -24.20 29.61 35.25
CA GLU A 109 -23.21 29.67 36.32
C GLU A 109 -21.89 30.30 35.87
N LEU A 110 -21.34 29.87 34.73
CA LEU A 110 -20.09 30.40 34.19
C LEU A 110 -20.18 31.89 33.83
N VAL A 111 -21.34 32.34 33.32
CA VAL A 111 -21.60 33.75 33.02
C VAL A 111 -21.78 34.57 34.30
N ASN A 112 -22.57 34.08 35.27
CA ASN A 112 -22.80 34.77 36.54
C ASN A 112 -21.52 34.92 37.39
N LYS A 113 -20.61 33.94 37.32
CA LYS A 113 -19.28 34.00 37.94
C LYS A 113 -18.32 34.97 37.24
N GLY A 114 -18.66 35.47 36.06
CA GLY A 114 -17.77 36.28 35.23
C GLY A 114 -16.58 35.49 34.67
N THR A 115 -16.69 34.16 34.57
CA THR A 115 -15.65 33.30 34.00
C THR A 115 -15.68 33.36 32.47
N VAL A 116 -16.89 33.41 31.90
CA VAL A 116 -17.11 33.53 30.46
C VAL A 116 -18.10 34.65 30.14
N ALA A 117 -18.02 35.17 28.92
CA ALA A 117 -19.09 35.98 28.32
C ALA A 117 -19.52 35.34 27.01
N LEU A 118 -20.82 35.28 26.78
CA LEU A 118 -21.34 34.79 25.51
C LEU A 118 -21.24 35.89 24.44
N GLY A 119 -20.98 35.49 23.21
CA GLY A 119 -20.97 36.38 22.06
C GLY A 119 -21.39 35.67 20.78
N PRO A 120 -21.96 36.41 19.80
CA PRO A 120 -22.26 35.85 18.49
C PRO A 120 -20.97 35.44 17.79
N TYR A 121 -21.05 34.37 17.00
CA TYR A 121 -19.93 33.87 16.21
C TYR A 121 -20.41 33.29 14.89
N GLU A 122 -19.77 33.65 13.80
CA GLU A 122 -20.04 33.06 12.50
C GLU A 122 -18.97 32.02 12.18
N LEU A 123 -19.37 30.75 12.14
CA LEU A 123 -18.51 29.67 11.68
C LEU A 123 -18.54 29.62 10.15
N VAL A 124 -17.42 29.97 9.52
CA VAL A 124 -17.25 29.86 8.06
C VAL A 124 -16.63 28.51 7.73
N LEU A 125 -17.37 27.69 6.97
CA LEU A 125 -16.92 26.42 6.43
C LEU A 125 -16.69 26.60 4.93
N GLU A 126 -15.44 26.43 4.48
CA GLU A 126 -15.05 26.61 3.07
C GLU A 126 -14.78 25.27 2.40
N TYR A 127 -14.47 25.30 1.11
CA TYR A 127 -14.17 24.09 0.32
C TYR A 127 -13.22 23.12 1.02
N ASP A 128 -12.13 23.62 1.58
CA ASP A 128 -11.08 22.82 2.22
C ASP A 128 -11.54 22.07 3.48
N HIS A 129 -12.62 22.53 4.11
CA HIS A 129 -13.21 21.85 5.27
C HIS A 129 -13.85 20.52 4.89
N TRP A 130 -14.50 20.47 3.72
CA TRP A 130 -15.28 19.32 3.29
C TRP A 130 -14.40 18.20 2.76
N SER A 131 -14.76 16.96 3.11
CA SER A 131 -14.13 15.77 2.55
C SER A 131 -14.53 15.58 1.09
N TYR A 132 -13.78 14.72 0.38
CA TYR A 132 -14.18 14.28 -0.96
C TYR A 132 -15.61 13.71 -0.96
N ALA A 133 -15.92 12.80 -0.04
CA ALA A 133 -17.24 12.18 0.04
C ALA A 133 -18.37 13.20 0.28
N GLU A 134 -18.15 14.18 1.15
CA GLU A 134 -19.10 15.29 1.42
C GLU A 134 -19.33 16.14 0.18
N ILE A 135 -18.27 16.53 -0.53
CA ILE A 135 -18.40 17.32 -1.77
C ILE A 135 -19.13 16.51 -2.83
N ILE A 136 -18.69 15.28 -3.10
CA ILE A 136 -19.26 14.44 -4.16
C ILE A 136 -20.72 14.09 -3.86
N SER A 137 -21.04 13.78 -2.60
CA SER A 137 -22.43 13.52 -2.15
C SER A 137 -23.35 14.73 -2.20
N SER A 138 -22.85 15.95 -2.46
CA SER A 138 -23.65 17.17 -2.63
C SER A 138 -23.85 17.57 -4.10
N ILE A 139 -23.10 16.95 -5.02
CA ILE A 139 -23.13 17.24 -6.47
C ILE A 139 -23.70 16.08 -7.30
N LEU A 140 -23.52 14.82 -6.88
CA LEU A 140 -24.01 13.67 -7.65
C LEU A 140 -25.54 13.54 -7.54
N PRO A 141 -26.26 13.15 -8.60
CA PRO A 141 -27.66 12.77 -8.52
C PRO A 141 -27.96 11.77 -7.39
N GLU A 142 -29.17 11.82 -6.81
CA GLU A 142 -29.55 10.98 -5.66
C GLU A 142 -29.48 9.48 -5.97
N ASP A 143 -29.80 9.09 -7.21
CA ASP A 143 -29.70 7.73 -7.73
C ASP A 143 -28.25 7.22 -7.88
N LEU A 144 -27.27 8.11 -7.80
CA LEU A 144 -25.84 7.78 -7.83
C LEU A 144 -25.17 7.86 -6.45
N MET A 145 -25.94 8.10 -5.38
CA MET A 145 -25.40 8.25 -4.02
C MET A 145 -25.15 6.93 -3.30
N ASP A 146 -25.78 5.83 -3.73
CA ASP A 146 -25.68 4.53 -3.07
C ASP A 146 -24.23 3.97 -3.07
N GLU A 147 -23.43 4.31 -4.09
CA GLU A 147 -22.06 3.80 -4.21
C GLU A 147 -21.09 4.87 -4.73
N ILE A 148 -20.86 5.93 -3.96
CA ILE A 148 -19.91 7.01 -4.30
C ILE A 148 -18.53 6.38 -4.63
N PRO A 149 -17.91 6.73 -5.78
CA PRO A 149 -16.61 6.19 -6.16
C PRO A 149 -15.52 6.76 -5.24
N GLN A 150 -15.25 6.05 -4.14
CA GLN A 150 -14.19 6.38 -3.18
C GLN A 150 -12.93 5.52 -3.36
N GLY A 151 -13.06 4.38 -4.06
CA GLY A 151 -11.95 3.47 -4.30
C GLY A 151 -10.98 4.03 -5.35
N PHE A 152 -9.82 4.51 -4.90
CA PHE A 152 -8.71 4.89 -5.79
C PHE A 152 -7.42 4.17 -5.38
N THR A 153 -6.41 4.27 -6.24
CA THR A 153 -5.04 3.86 -5.92
C THR A 153 -4.10 4.97 -6.32
N GLN A 154 -3.18 5.31 -5.42
CA GLN A 154 -2.15 6.29 -5.67
C GLN A 154 -0.81 5.58 -5.87
N VAL A 155 -0.13 5.91 -6.96
CA VAL A 155 1.24 5.51 -7.27
C VAL A 155 2.04 6.79 -7.51
N GLY A 156 2.91 7.13 -6.57
CA GLY A 156 3.65 8.39 -6.56
C GLY A 156 2.70 9.57 -6.51
N HIS A 157 2.83 10.47 -7.49
CA HIS A 157 1.95 11.62 -7.67
C HIS A 157 0.76 11.32 -8.61
N VAL A 158 0.64 10.09 -9.11
CA VAL A 158 -0.44 9.66 -10.00
C VAL A 158 -1.52 8.97 -9.17
N LEU A 159 -2.76 9.44 -9.29
CA LEU A 159 -3.94 8.78 -8.74
C LEU A 159 -4.71 8.14 -9.89
N HIS A 160 -5.03 6.86 -9.78
CA HIS A 160 -5.82 6.17 -10.79
C HIS A 160 -7.16 5.71 -10.23
N LEU A 161 -8.19 5.88 -11.06
CA LEU A 161 -9.56 5.44 -10.84
C LEU A 161 -9.91 4.27 -11.76
N ASN A 162 -10.91 3.51 -11.33
CA ASN A 162 -11.61 2.52 -12.14
C ASN A 162 -13.10 2.89 -12.13
N LEU A 163 -13.47 3.95 -12.86
CA LEU A 163 -14.84 4.46 -12.85
C LEU A 163 -15.78 3.53 -13.59
N ARG A 164 -16.96 3.30 -13.01
CA ARG A 164 -18.08 2.65 -13.72
C ARG A 164 -18.75 3.64 -14.68
N ALA A 165 -19.36 3.12 -15.73
CA ALA A 165 -19.97 3.92 -16.80
C ALA A 165 -20.98 4.97 -16.29
N GLN A 166 -21.73 4.67 -15.24
CA GLN A 166 -22.69 5.59 -14.61
C GLN A 166 -22.04 6.90 -14.09
N TYR A 167 -20.74 6.87 -13.77
CA TYR A 167 -19.99 8.03 -13.28
C TYR A 167 -19.25 8.79 -14.38
N PHE A 168 -19.24 8.30 -15.63
CA PHE A 168 -18.53 8.97 -16.73
C PHE A 168 -18.94 10.42 -16.95
N PRO A 169 -20.22 10.82 -16.82
CA PRO A 169 -20.61 12.23 -16.94
C PRO A 169 -19.96 13.15 -15.88
N TYR A 170 -19.45 12.58 -14.79
CA TYR A 170 -18.87 13.29 -13.64
C TYR A 170 -17.36 13.06 -13.50
N LYS A 171 -16.72 12.31 -14.40
CA LYS A 171 -15.31 11.86 -14.23
C LYS A 171 -14.32 13.01 -14.00
N HIS A 172 -14.48 14.14 -14.68
CA HIS A 172 -13.58 15.28 -14.53
C HIS A 172 -13.78 15.99 -13.19
N ILE A 173 -15.03 16.25 -12.78
CA ILE A 173 -15.29 16.88 -11.47
C ILE A 173 -14.85 15.97 -10.31
N LEU A 174 -15.05 14.65 -10.42
CA LEU A 174 -14.53 13.68 -9.44
C LEU A 174 -13.00 13.75 -9.35
N ALA A 175 -12.32 13.77 -10.50
CA ALA A 175 -10.87 13.82 -10.57
C ALA A 175 -10.29 15.14 -10.02
N GLU A 176 -10.91 16.28 -10.33
CA GLU A 176 -10.49 17.58 -9.81
C GLU A 176 -10.62 17.66 -8.28
N VAL A 177 -11.74 17.19 -7.72
CA VAL A 177 -11.91 17.16 -6.26
C VAL A 177 -10.91 16.21 -5.62
N LEU A 178 -10.63 15.04 -6.20
CA LEU A 178 -9.59 14.13 -5.70
C LEU A 178 -8.22 14.79 -5.71
N MET A 179 -7.85 15.46 -6.80
CA MET A 179 -6.57 16.18 -6.88
C MET A 179 -6.46 17.26 -5.80
N ASP A 180 -7.50 18.08 -5.62
CA ASP A 180 -7.53 19.12 -4.59
C ASP A 180 -7.39 18.54 -3.17
N LYS A 181 -8.02 17.38 -2.91
CA LYS A 181 -8.02 16.74 -1.58
C LYS A 181 -6.80 15.86 -1.32
N ASN A 182 -5.94 15.66 -2.30
CA ASN A 182 -4.72 14.88 -2.19
C ASN A 182 -3.50 15.72 -2.63
N PRO A 183 -2.86 16.49 -1.72
CA PRO A 183 -1.83 17.47 -2.09
C PRO A 183 -0.58 16.92 -2.79
N THR A 184 -0.33 15.61 -2.69
CA THR A 184 0.80 14.93 -3.34
C THR A 184 0.48 14.49 -4.77
N VAL A 185 -0.79 14.55 -5.19
CA VAL A 185 -1.27 14.14 -6.50
C VAL A 185 -1.14 15.30 -7.48
N ARG A 186 -0.58 15.04 -8.65
CA ARG A 186 -0.48 16.01 -9.78
C ARG A 186 -1.16 15.51 -11.05
N THR A 187 -1.47 14.22 -11.10
CA THR A 187 -2.03 13.54 -12.28
C THR A 187 -3.15 12.61 -11.82
N VAL A 188 -4.35 12.74 -12.40
CA VAL A 188 -5.44 11.79 -12.17
C VAL A 188 -5.82 11.12 -13.48
N ILE A 189 -5.82 9.79 -13.49
CA ILE A 189 -6.17 8.98 -14.67
C ILE A 189 -7.34 8.03 -14.36
N ASN A 190 -8.01 7.58 -15.40
CA ASN A 190 -8.94 6.45 -15.34
C ASN A 190 -8.39 5.28 -16.16
N LYS A 191 -8.33 4.07 -15.59
CA LYS A 191 -8.02 2.88 -16.37
C LYS A 191 -9.24 2.52 -17.21
N THR A 192 -9.04 2.34 -18.51
CA THR A 192 -10.13 2.00 -19.44
C THR A 192 -10.32 0.50 -19.58
N GLU A 193 -9.30 -0.28 -19.25
CA GLU A 193 -9.32 -1.75 -19.30
C GLU A 193 -8.60 -2.39 -18.11
N ASP A 194 -8.88 -3.67 -17.90
CA ASP A 194 -8.20 -4.48 -16.90
C ASP A 194 -6.75 -4.78 -17.31
N VAL A 195 -5.88 -4.87 -16.30
CA VAL A 195 -4.46 -5.17 -16.51
C VAL A 195 -4.29 -6.58 -17.08
N GLY A 196 -3.60 -6.68 -18.22
CA GLY A 196 -3.25 -7.96 -18.84
C GLY A 196 -4.29 -8.51 -19.83
N SER A 197 -5.36 -7.76 -20.13
CA SER A 197 -6.34 -8.12 -21.18
C SER A 197 -5.73 -8.08 -22.59
N GLN A 198 -4.93 -7.05 -22.87
CA GLN A 198 -4.37 -6.75 -24.20
C GLN A 198 -2.83 -6.78 -24.25
N SER A 199 -2.16 -6.89 -23.10
CA SER A 199 -0.71 -6.72 -22.99
C SER A 199 -0.08 -7.80 -22.12
N GLN A 200 0.81 -8.59 -22.70
CA GLN A 200 1.65 -9.55 -21.98
C GLN A 200 2.58 -8.88 -20.94
N PHE A 201 2.86 -7.58 -21.12
CA PHE A 201 3.67 -6.78 -20.20
C PHE A 201 2.84 -6.18 -19.05
N ARG A 202 1.54 -6.49 -18.99
CA ARG A 202 0.60 -5.98 -17.98
C ARG A 202 0.57 -4.45 -17.88
N THR A 203 0.79 -3.78 -19.01
CA THR A 203 0.48 -2.37 -19.18
C THR A 203 -1.03 -2.20 -19.33
N PHE A 204 -1.53 -0.98 -19.11
CA PHE A 204 -2.96 -0.69 -19.18
C PHE A 204 -3.19 0.59 -20.00
N PRO A 205 -4.21 0.62 -20.88
CA PRO A 205 -4.67 1.86 -21.47
C PRO A 205 -5.33 2.74 -20.39
N PHE A 206 -5.15 4.04 -20.52
CA PHE A 206 -5.67 5.01 -19.57
C PHE A 206 -6.15 6.28 -20.27
N GLU A 207 -7.09 6.96 -19.61
CA GLU A 207 -7.54 8.30 -19.94
C GLU A 207 -7.03 9.27 -18.88
N LEU A 208 -6.42 10.38 -19.30
CA LEU A 208 -6.09 11.49 -18.41
C LEU A 208 -7.37 12.27 -18.07
N LEU A 209 -7.68 12.38 -16.78
CA LEU A 209 -8.87 13.10 -16.31
C LEU A 209 -8.56 14.54 -15.90
N THR A 210 -7.45 14.78 -15.20
CA THR A 210 -6.99 16.12 -14.83
C THR A 210 -5.48 16.12 -14.49
N GLY A 211 -4.86 17.30 -14.56
CA GLY A 211 -3.44 17.51 -14.27
C GLY A 211 -2.49 17.34 -15.45
N GLU A 212 -1.22 17.15 -15.12
CA GLU A 212 -0.15 16.96 -16.10
C GLU A 212 -0.17 15.53 -16.66
N ASN A 213 0.12 15.35 -17.95
CA ASN A 213 0.30 14.01 -18.52
C ASN A 213 1.70 13.46 -18.20
N ASP A 214 2.01 13.34 -16.91
CA ASP A 214 3.25 12.77 -16.38
C ASP A 214 2.94 11.51 -15.58
N LEU A 215 3.47 10.38 -16.05
CA LEU A 215 3.36 9.07 -15.38
C LEU A 215 4.71 8.58 -14.83
N ASN A 216 5.74 9.43 -14.82
CA ASN A 216 7.03 9.10 -14.20
C ASN A 216 6.92 9.22 -12.69
N VAL A 217 6.74 8.10 -12.02
CA VAL A 217 6.49 8.05 -10.59
C VAL A 217 7.75 7.67 -9.82
N ILE A 218 7.81 8.13 -8.58
CA ILE A 218 8.77 7.67 -7.57
C ILE A 218 7.96 6.92 -6.51
N GLN A 219 8.40 5.71 -6.19
CA GLN A 219 7.83 4.88 -5.14
C GLN A 219 8.88 4.43 -4.15
N HIS A 220 8.47 4.38 -2.88
CA HIS A 220 9.31 3.89 -1.81
C HIS A 220 8.66 2.66 -1.21
N GLU A 221 9.40 1.56 -1.18
CA GLU A 221 8.98 0.31 -0.55
C GLU A 221 10.18 -0.32 0.15
N GLN A 222 10.03 -0.75 1.41
CA GLN A 222 11.10 -1.42 2.17
C GLN A 222 12.45 -0.66 2.14
N ASP A 223 12.42 0.66 2.38
CA ASP A 223 13.58 1.58 2.33
C ASP A 223 14.34 1.57 0.99
N CYS A 224 13.66 1.16 -0.09
CA CYS A 224 14.15 1.18 -1.46
C CYS A 224 13.34 2.18 -2.29
N GLU A 225 14.02 2.90 -3.17
CA GLU A 225 13.41 3.85 -4.09
C GLU A 225 13.33 3.25 -5.50
N PHE A 226 12.15 3.31 -6.11
CA PHE A 226 11.86 2.85 -7.46
C PHE A 226 11.39 4.03 -8.30
N ARG A 227 11.93 4.17 -9.52
CA ARG A 227 11.54 5.21 -10.47
C ARG A 227 11.14 4.56 -11.78
N PHE A 228 9.94 4.85 -12.26
CA PHE A 228 9.44 4.21 -13.48
C PHE A 228 8.29 5.01 -14.09
N ASP A 229 8.07 4.80 -15.38
CA ASP A 229 6.86 5.24 -16.07
C ASP A 229 5.74 4.24 -15.80
N TYR A 230 4.70 4.68 -15.08
CA TYR A 230 3.59 3.83 -14.66
C TYR A 230 2.76 3.26 -15.81
N ALA A 231 2.81 3.85 -17.02
CA ALA A 231 2.14 3.28 -18.19
C ALA A 231 2.90 2.11 -18.83
N ARG A 232 4.22 2.02 -18.59
CA ARG A 232 5.11 1.07 -19.30
C ARG A 232 5.44 -0.17 -18.48
N VAL A 233 5.17 -0.16 -17.18
CA VAL A 233 5.44 -1.28 -16.27
C VAL A 233 4.28 -1.53 -15.32
N TYR A 234 4.17 -2.77 -14.83
CA TYR A 234 3.20 -3.08 -13.79
C TYR A 234 3.72 -2.71 -12.40
N TRP A 235 2.90 -2.01 -11.63
CA TRP A 235 3.12 -1.74 -10.22
C TRP A 235 1.81 -1.75 -9.43
N ASN A 236 1.85 -2.28 -8.20
CA ASN A 236 0.72 -2.27 -7.29
C ASN A 236 1.19 -2.08 -5.84
N SER A 237 1.06 -0.86 -5.32
CA SER A 237 1.49 -0.51 -3.96
C SER A 237 0.73 -1.27 -2.85
N ARG A 238 -0.39 -1.93 -3.15
CA ARG A 238 -1.12 -2.76 -2.17
C ARG A 238 -0.43 -4.09 -1.86
N LEU A 239 0.61 -4.46 -2.63
CA LEU A 239 1.36 -5.70 -2.43
C LEU A 239 2.58 -5.52 -1.50
N GLU A 240 2.88 -4.30 -1.02
CA GLU A 240 4.05 -4.05 -0.16
C GLU A 240 4.13 -5.00 1.05
N THR A 241 3.01 -5.26 1.73
CA THR A 241 2.99 -6.16 2.90
C THR A 241 3.38 -7.58 2.52
N GLU A 242 2.96 -8.03 1.34
CA GLU A 242 3.29 -9.35 0.81
C GLU A 242 4.74 -9.43 0.33
N HIS A 243 5.22 -8.39 -0.36
CA HIS A 243 6.62 -8.28 -0.75
C HIS A 243 7.53 -8.39 0.47
N ARG A 244 7.22 -7.63 1.52
CA ARG A 244 7.96 -7.67 2.79
C ARG A 244 7.90 -9.04 3.44
N ARG A 245 6.72 -9.64 3.56
CA ARG A 245 6.52 -10.98 4.15
C ARG A 245 7.40 -12.01 3.46
N LEU A 246 7.45 -12.01 2.12
CA LEU A 246 8.26 -12.99 1.39
C LEU A 246 9.76 -12.71 1.54
N VAL A 247 10.19 -11.45 1.41
CA VAL A 247 11.61 -11.06 1.56
C VAL A 247 12.12 -11.33 2.99
N GLU A 248 11.26 -11.29 4.01
CA GLU A 248 11.60 -11.65 5.39
C GLU A 248 11.81 -13.15 5.62
N LYS A 249 11.36 -14.01 4.71
CA LYS A 249 11.61 -15.46 4.80
C LYS A 249 13.01 -15.87 4.34
N PHE A 250 13.64 -15.05 3.50
CA PHE A 250 14.97 -15.33 2.95
C PHE A 250 16.06 -15.00 3.98
N ALA A 251 17.10 -15.83 4.00
CA ALA A 251 18.27 -15.64 4.84
C ALA A 251 19.43 -14.98 4.06
N PRO A 252 20.28 -14.17 4.72
CA PRO A 252 21.49 -13.64 4.09
C PRO A 252 22.36 -14.77 3.51
N SER A 253 23.02 -14.49 2.39
CA SER A 253 23.78 -15.48 1.60
C SER A 253 22.96 -16.59 0.95
N GLU A 254 21.62 -16.53 0.93
CA GLU A 254 20.83 -17.40 0.04
C GLU A 254 20.79 -16.85 -1.39
N MET A 255 20.44 -17.73 -2.33
CA MET A 255 20.22 -17.41 -3.73
C MET A 255 18.73 -17.47 -4.09
N VAL A 256 18.18 -16.34 -4.55
CA VAL A 256 16.79 -16.20 -4.98
C VAL A 256 16.72 -15.92 -6.47
N CYS A 257 15.85 -16.64 -7.17
CA CYS A 257 15.49 -16.35 -8.56
C CYS A 257 14.10 -15.72 -8.59
N ASP A 258 14.01 -14.43 -8.88
CA ASP A 258 12.76 -13.72 -9.12
C ASP A 258 12.45 -13.78 -10.62
N VAL A 259 11.50 -14.63 -11.03
CA VAL A 259 11.29 -15.00 -12.44
C VAL A 259 10.53 -13.91 -13.22
N MET A 260 9.69 -13.12 -12.53
CA MET A 260 8.86 -12.05 -13.08
C MET A 260 8.95 -10.80 -12.20
N ALA A 261 10.18 -10.27 -12.10
CA ALA A 261 10.56 -9.25 -11.15
C ALA A 261 9.91 -7.88 -11.41
N GLY A 262 9.46 -7.60 -12.63
CA GLY A 262 8.98 -6.28 -13.03
C GLY A 262 10.03 -5.21 -12.73
N VAL A 263 9.71 -4.26 -11.85
CA VAL A 263 10.64 -3.21 -11.42
C VAL A 263 11.56 -3.64 -10.26
N GLY A 264 11.42 -4.87 -9.76
CA GLY A 264 12.22 -5.47 -8.70
C GLY A 264 11.74 -5.27 -7.25
N PRO A 265 10.43 -5.32 -6.91
CA PRO A 265 9.95 -5.09 -5.54
C PRO A 265 10.33 -6.20 -4.55
N PHE A 266 10.65 -7.42 -5.00
CA PHE A 266 11.28 -8.44 -4.14
C PHE A 266 12.81 -8.37 -4.25
N ALA A 267 13.32 -8.30 -5.48
CA ALA A 267 14.75 -8.39 -5.76
C ALA A 267 15.59 -7.30 -5.09
N VAL A 268 15.16 -6.03 -5.20
CA VAL A 268 15.94 -4.89 -4.69
C VAL A 268 15.95 -4.89 -3.15
N PRO A 269 14.82 -5.06 -2.44
CA PRO A 269 14.83 -5.20 -0.98
C PRO A 269 15.61 -6.43 -0.48
N ALA A 270 15.53 -7.58 -1.18
CA ALA A 270 16.32 -8.75 -0.85
C ALA A 270 17.84 -8.47 -0.96
N GLY A 271 18.27 -7.78 -2.02
CA GLY A 271 19.66 -7.34 -2.16
C GLY A 271 20.13 -6.42 -1.02
N ARG A 272 19.26 -5.55 -0.49
CA ARG A 272 19.57 -4.72 0.69
C ARG A 272 19.86 -5.57 1.93
N LYS A 273 19.17 -6.71 2.06
CA LYS A 273 19.37 -7.71 3.13
C LYS A 273 20.51 -8.71 2.87
N LYS A 274 21.32 -8.50 1.83
CA LYS A 274 22.50 -9.34 1.50
C LYS A 274 22.13 -10.75 1.07
N ILE A 275 20.97 -10.88 0.44
CA ILE A 275 20.53 -12.07 -0.29
C ILE A 275 20.98 -11.89 -1.74
N PHE A 276 21.53 -12.93 -2.34
CA PHE A 276 21.86 -12.92 -3.76
C PHE A 276 20.60 -13.15 -4.57
N VAL A 277 20.38 -12.34 -5.60
CA VAL A 277 19.18 -12.41 -6.42
C VAL A 277 19.53 -12.38 -7.90
N TRP A 278 18.98 -13.32 -8.66
CA TRP A 278 18.84 -13.20 -10.10
C TRP A 278 17.41 -12.78 -10.41
N ALA A 279 17.25 -11.59 -10.94
CA ALA A 279 15.95 -10.96 -11.15
C ALA A 279 15.66 -10.85 -12.65
N ASN A 280 14.69 -11.60 -13.12
CA ASN A 280 14.31 -11.69 -14.52
C ASN A 280 12.97 -11.00 -14.75
N ASP A 281 12.81 -10.32 -15.89
CA ASP A 281 11.49 -9.91 -16.36
C ASP A 281 11.43 -9.95 -17.88
N LEU A 282 10.28 -10.31 -18.46
CA LEU A 282 10.09 -10.35 -19.91
C LEU A 282 9.96 -8.94 -20.52
N ASN A 283 9.38 -7.99 -19.78
CA ASN A 283 9.18 -6.63 -20.26
C ASN A 283 10.53 -5.88 -20.27
N PRO A 284 11.03 -5.44 -21.44
CA PRO A 284 12.29 -4.70 -21.52
C PRO A 284 12.27 -3.40 -20.70
N HIS A 285 11.11 -2.76 -20.54
CA HIS A 285 10.98 -1.57 -19.70
C HIS A 285 11.01 -1.89 -18.21
N GLY A 286 10.48 -3.05 -17.80
CA GLY A 286 10.62 -3.57 -16.44
C GLY A 286 12.10 -3.79 -16.11
N PHE A 287 12.81 -4.47 -17.02
CA PHE A 287 14.25 -4.68 -16.92
C PHE A 287 15.07 -3.37 -16.87
N GLU A 288 14.75 -2.40 -17.72
CA GLU A 288 15.41 -1.08 -17.74
C GLU A 288 15.28 -0.37 -16.37
N VAL A 289 14.06 -0.26 -15.84
CA VAL A 289 13.84 0.44 -14.56
C VAL A 289 14.35 -0.36 -13.37
N MET A 290 14.38 -1.70 -13.46
CA MET A 290 15.00 -2.57 -12.45
C MET A 290 16.52 -2.34 -12.37
N GLN A 291 17.21 -2.12 -13.50
CA GLN A 291 18.63 -1.76 -13.50
C GLN A 291 18.88 -0.41 -12.81
N ASP A 292 18.03 0.61 -13.07
CA ASP A 292 18.08 1.87 -12.32
C ASP A 292 17.88 1.63 -10.83
N ALA A 293 16.86 0.84 -10.45
CA ALA A 293 16.55 0.55 -9.05
C ALA A 293 17.72 -0.17 -8.34
N ILE A 294 18.36 -1.14 -8.99
CA ILE A 294 19.53 -1.85 -8.46
C ILE A 294 20.67 -0.86 -8.15
N THR A 295 20.99 0.00 -9.11
CA THR A 295 22.07 0.98 -9.00
C THR A 295 21.75 2.04 -7.94
N ARG A 296 20.54 2.59 -7.97
CA ARG A 296 20.04 3.62 -7.05
C ARG A 296 20.06 3.16 -5.60
N ASN A 297 19.66 1.91 -5.37
CA ASN A 297 19.60 1.31 -4.03
C ASN A 297 20.92 0.66 -3.60
N LYS A 298 21.95 0.70 -4.45
CA LYS A 298 23.31 0.21 -4.19
C LYS A 298 23.33 -1.28 -3.84
N VAL A 299 22.61 -2.07 -4.62
CA VAL A 299 22.49 -3.54 -4.44
C VAL A 299 23.08 -4.34 -5.60
N GLN A 300 23.83 -3.70 -6.50
CA GLN A 300 24.44 -4.33 -7.68
C GLN A 300 25.37 -5.51 -7.35
N ASP A 301 25.97 -5.54 -6.15
CA ASP A 301 26.82 -6.66 -5.73
C ASP A 301 26.01 -7.93 -5.39
N PHE A 302 24.70 -7.78 -5.16
CA PHE A 302 23.80 -8.85 -4.73
C PHE A 302 22.70 -9.16 -5.75
N VAL A 303 22.30 -8.20 -6.59
CA VAL A 303 21.20 -8.35 -7.54
C VAL A 303 21.72 -8.28 -8.96
N THR A 304 21.56 -9.36 -9.72
CA THR A 304 21.87 -9.43 -11.15
C THR A 304 20.57 -9.46 -11.96
N PRO A 305 20.32 -8.47 -12.84
CA PRO A 305 19.10 -8.42 -13.63
C PRO A 305 19.23 -9.19 -14.95
N PHE A 306 18.12 -9.76 -15.43
CA PHE A 306 17.98 -10.49 -16.70
C PHE A 306 16.71 -10.03 -17.44
N ASN A 307 16.71 -10.17 -18.77
CA ASN A 307 15.55 -9.91 -19.62
C ASN A 307 15.32 -11.09 -20.58
N GLN A 308 14.68 -12.14 -20.08
CA GLN A 308 14.44 -13.40 -20.78
C GLN A 308 13.01 -13.89 -20.55
N ASP A 309 12.58 -14.86 -21.36
CA ASP A 309 11.38 -15.63 -21.06
C ASP A 309 11.52 -16.37 -19.72
N GLY A 310 10.45 -16.39 -18.93
CA GLY A 310 10.48 -16.98 -17.59
C GLY A 310 10.80 -18.48 -17.59
N ARG A 311 10.37 -19.24 -18.61
CA ARG A 311 10.70 -20.66 -18.71
C ARG A 311 12.16 -20.87 -19.09
N GLU A 312 12.67 -20.08 -20.01
CA GLU A 312 14.10 -20.12 -20.37
C GLU A 312 14.98 -19.76 -19.17
N PHE A 313 14.59 -18.74 -18.41
CA PHE A 313 15.28 -18.33 -17.20
C PHE A 313 15.30 -19.46 -16.15
N ILE A 314 14.15 -20.09 -15.83
CA ILE A 314 14.09 -21.22 -14.89
C ILE A 314 14.98 -22.38 -15.35
N ARG A 315 14.89 -22.78 -16.63
CA ARG A 315 15.66 -23.92 -17.15
C ARG A 315 17.17 -23.68 -17.12
N SER A 316 17.59 -22.43 -17.35
CA SER A 316 19.00 -22.08 -17.38
C SER A 316 19.58 -21.79 -15.99
N SER A 317 18.78 -21.26 -15.05
CA SER A 317 19.28 -20.77 -13.76
C SER A 317 19.97 -21.85 -12.93
N GLY A 318 19.38 -23.05 -12.81
CA GLY A 318 19.99 -24.16 -12.06
C GLY A 318 21.36 -24.54 -12.61
N ARG A 319 21.44 -24.79 -13.92
CA ARG A 319 22.68 -25.17 -14.62
C ARG A 319 23.73 -24.06 -14.58
N LEU A 320 23.33 -22.81 -14.82
CA LEU A 320 24.26 -21.67 -14.83
C LEU A 320 24.92 -21.53 -13.46
N LEU A 321 24.15 -21.59 -12.38
CA LEU A 321 24.67 -21.38 -11.03
C LEU A 321 25.62 -22.50 -10.58
N LEU A 322 25.38 -23.75 -11.01
CA LEU A 322 26.32 -24.86 -10.80
C LEU A 322 27.65 -24.67 -11.53
N SER A 323 27.62 -24.03 -12.70
CA SER A 323 28.81 -23.78 -13.53
C SER A 323 29.53 -22.48 -13.21
N GLU A 324 28.86 -21.53 -12.55
CA GLU A 324 29.41 -20.22 -12.27
C GLU A 324 30.47 -20.26 -11.16
N LYS A 325 31.45 -19.36 -11.28
CA LYS A 325 32.46 -19.20 -10.25
C LYS A 325 31.81 -18.68 -8.96
N PRO A 326 32.34 -19.06 -7.78
CA PRO A 326 31.91 -18.49 -6.52
C PRO A 326 31.99 -16.97 -6.55
N LEU A 327 30.88 -16.31 -6.24
CA LEU A 327 30.83 -14.87 -6.05
C LEU A 327 30.89 -14.58 -4.55
N THR A 328 31.85 -13.77 -4.14
CA THR A 328 32.01 -13.37 -2.74
C THR A 328 31.99 -11.86 -2.64
N VAL A 329 31.12 -11.34 -1.78
CA VAL A 329 30.96 -9.91 -1.51
C VAL A 329 31.45 -9.62 -0.10
N THR A 330 32.43 -8.73 0.02
CA THR A 330 32.98 -8.31 1.32
C THR A 330 32.47 -6.92 1.67
N ILE A 331 31.80 -6.80 2.82
CA ILE A 331 31.29 -5.54 3.32
C ILE A 331 32.14 -5.10 4.50
N HIS A 332 32.84 -3.99 4.32
CA HIS A 332 33.59 -3.33 5.37
C HIS A 332 32.65 -2.48 6.23
N PRO A 333 32.70 -2.60 7.56
CA PRO A 333 31.87 -1.78 8.45
C PRO A 333 32.22 -0.30 8.28
N LYS A 334 31.20 0.56 8.22
CA LYS A 334 31.40 2.02 8.20
C LYS A 334 31.87 2.48 9.58
N VAL A 335 33.02 3.13 9.63
CA VAL A 335 33.62 3.64 10.87
C VAL A 335 33.56 5.17 10.83
N GLY A 336 33.00 5.78 11.88
CA GLY A 336 33.00 7.23 12.02
C GLY A 336 34.40 7.81 12.19
N ARG A 337 34.65 9.01 11.66
CA ARG A 337 35.95 9.71 11.71
C ARG A 337 36.52 9.84 13.12
N GLU A 338 35.67 10.04 14.13
CA GLU A 338 36.10 10.15 15.52
C GLU A 338 36.66 8.81 16.06
N LYS A 339 36.00 7.70 15.74
CA LYS A 339 36.46 6.36 16.13
C LYS A 339 37.75 5.99 15.39
N GLN A 340 37.90 6.39 14.12
CA GLN A 340 39.16 6.26 13.39
C GLN A 340 40.30 7.05 14.05
N ARG A 341 40.06 8.29 14.48
CA ARG A 341 41.06 9.09 15.21
C ARG A 341 41.45 8.47 16.55
N LYS A 342 40.48 7.96 17.33
CA LYS A 342 40.75 7.28 18.61
C LYS A 342 41.58 6.01 18.42
N ILE A 343 41.31 5.23 17.38
CA ILE A 343 42.11 4.05 17.03
C ILE A 343 43.53 4.45 16.59
N ALA A 344 43.68 5.47 15.74
CA ALA A 344 44.99 5.97 15.31
C ALA A 344 45.82 6.54 16.47
N ALA A 345 45.17 7.07 17.51
CA ALA A 345 45.80 7.53 18.75
C ALA A 345 46.05 6.41 19.79
N GLY A 346 45.81 5.13 19.46
CA GLY A 346 46.03 3.99 20.34
C GLY A 346 44.99 3.81 21.46
N ASN A 347 43.96 4.66 21.51
CA ASN A 347 42.94 4.69 22.57
C ASN A 347 41.58 4.11 22.14
N GLY A 348 41.52 3.43 20.98
CA GLY A 348 40.28 2.92 20.40
C GLY A 348 40.22 1.40 20.36
N SER A 349 39.01 0.85 20.54
CA SER A 349 38.76 -0.58 20.31
C SER A 349 38.95 -0.96 18.83
N PRO A 350 39.43 -2.17 18.53
CA PRO A 350 39.71 -2.62 17.17
C PRO A 350 38.48 -2.52 16.26
N LEU A 351 38.73 -2.32 14.96
CA LEU A 351 37.66 -2.25 13.96
C LEU A 351 36.92 -3.58 13.88
N PRO A 352 35.58 -3.57 13.70
CA PRO A 352 34.86 -4.79 13.43
C PRO A 352 35.41 -5.43 12.15
N SER A 353 35.48 -6.75 12.12
CA SER A 353 35.93 -7.48 10.93
C SER A 353 34.96 -7.27 9.76
N PRO A 354 35.47 -7.26 8.51
CA PRO A 354 34.62 -7.26 7.34
C PRO A 354 33.67 -8.48 7.35
N LYS A 355 32.42 -8.27 6.96
CA LYS A 355 31.46 -9.36 6.77
C LYS A 355 31.56 -9.87 5.34
N VAL A 356 31.73 -11.19 5.19
CA VAL A 356 31.86 -11.85 3.89
C VAL A 356 30.59 -12.63 3.60
N TYR A 357 30.02 -12.42 2.42
CA TYR A 357 28.83 -13.11 1.92
C TYR A 357 29.23 -13.88 0.67
N THR A 358 28.93 -15.17 0.61
CA THR A 358 29.26 -16.02 -0.53
C THR A 358 27.97 -16.51 -1.17
N ARG A 359 27.85 -16.32 -2.48
CA ARG A 359 26.70 -16.79 -3.24
C ARG A 359 26.72 -18.32 -3.31
N PRO A 360 25.60 -19.01 -3.01
CA PRO A 360 25.46 -20.44 -3.19
C PRO A 360 25.58 -20.85 -4.66
N THR A 361 25.94 -22.11 -4.90
CA THR A 361 25.98 -22.72 -6.25
C THR A 361 24.64 -23.32 -6.67
N ILE A 362 23.63 -23.26 -5.80
CA ILE A 362 22.28 -23.76 -6.04
C ILE A 362 21.27 -22.66 -5.72
N VAL A 363 20.10 -22.70 -6.35
CA VAL A 363 19.01 -21.77 -6.06
C VAL A 363 18.28 -22.22 -4.81
N ASN A 364 18.15 -21.34 -3.82
CA ASN A 364 17.39 -21.62 -2.60
C ASN A 364 15.90 -21.38 -2.82
N HIS A 365 15.54 -20.30 -3.53
CA HIS A 365 14.14 -19.90 -3.74
C HIS A 365 13.87 -19.48 -5.18
N TYR A 366 12.73 -19.88 -5.72
CA TYR A 366 12.13 -19.29 -6.91
C TYR A 366 10.89 -18.48 -6.51
N VAL A 367 10.74 -17.29 -7.07
CA VAL A 367 9.58 -16.41 -6.86
C VAL A 367 8.93 -16.14 -8.21
N MET A 368 7.62 -16.40 -8.32
CA MET A 368 6.85 -16.22 -9.55
C MET A 368 5.60 -15.37 -9.28
N ASN A 369 5.74 -14.04 -9.28
CA ASN A 369 4.66 -13.09 -8.99
C ASN A 369 3.89 -12.66 -10.26
N LEU A 370 3.31 -13.65 -10.94
CA LEU A 370 2.42 -13.43 -12.08
C LEU A 370 1.11 -14.20 -11.88
N PRO A 371 0.22 -13.76 -10.97
CA PRO A 371 -0.83 -14.64 -10.42
C PRO A 371 -1.85 -15.17 -11.44
N ALA A 372 -1.98 -14.53 -12.60
CA ALA A 372 -2.85 -15.01 -13.66
C ALA A 372 -2.31 -16.29 -14.33
N THR A 373 -0.99 -16.44 -14.43
CA THR A 373 -0.36 -17.47 -15.28
C THR A 373 0.88 -18.12 -14.67
N ALA A 374 1.34 -17.75 -13.48
CA ALA A 374 2.57 -18.27 -12.90
C ALA A 374 2.58 -19.80 -12.71
N ILE A 375 1.42 -20.41 -12.40
CA ILE A 375 1.29 -21.87 -12.33
C ILE A 375 1.66 -22.55 -13.66
N GLU A 376 1.41 -21.90 -14.80
CA GLU A 376 1.74 -22.43 -16.12
C GLU A 376 3.25 -22.58 -16.32
N PHE A 377 4.09 -21.82 -15.61
CA PHE A 377 5.55 -21.89 -15.69
C PHE A 377 6.14 -23.02 -14.83
N LEU A 378 5.31 -23.75 -14.07
CA LEU A 378 5.77 -24.91 -13.31
C LEU A 378 6.27 -26.05 -14.21
N ASP A 379 5.84 -26.06 -15.49
CA ASP A 379 6.32 -26.95 -16.55
C ASP A 379 7.81 -26.78 -16.91
N ALA A 380 8.46 -25.72 -16.41
CA ALA A 380 9.88 -25.44 -16.62
C ALA A 380 10.81 -26.08 -15.57
N PHE A 381 10.26 -26.60 -14.45
CA PHE A 381 11.03 -27.20 -13.37
C PHE A 381 11.41 -28.69 -13.53
N PRO A 382 10.65 -29.53 -14.25
CA PRO A 382 11.07 -30.91 -14.49
C PRO A 382 12.50 -30.96 -15.06
N GLY A 383 13.36 -31.76 -14.43
CA GLY A 383 14.75 -31.95 -14.85
C GLY A 383 15.70 -30.78 -14.56
N LEU A 384 15.29 -29.80 -13.75
CA LEU A 384 16.13 -28.64 -13.40
C LEU A 384 17.53 -29.02 -12.89
N TYR A 385 17.65 -30.15 -12.21
CA TYR A 385 18.90 -30.67 -11.65
C TYR A 385 19.18 -32.13 -12.06
N ALA A 386 18.66 -32.58 -13.20
CA ALA A 386 18.87 -33.95 -13.67
C ALA A 386 20.37 -34.33 -13.72
N GLY A 387 20.76 -35.41 -13.05
CA GLY A 387 22.15 -35.86 -12.94
C GLY A 387 22.96 -35.24 -11.79
N GLU A 388 22.36 -34.32 -11.03
CA GLU A 388 22.99 -33.63 -9.89
C GLU A 388 22.39 -34.11 -8.55
N GLU A 389 21.92 -35.35 -8.47
CA GLU A 389 21.25 -35.88 -7.27
C GLU A 389 22.19 -35.90 -6.05
N GLN A 390 23.50 -36.06 -6.30
CA GLN A 390 24.53 -36.24 -5.27
C GLN A 390 24.77 -34.99 -4.43
N ILE A 391 24.41 -33.80 -4.92
CA ILE A 391 24.62 -32.54 -4.19
C ILE A 391 23.44 -32.17 -3.29
N PHE A 392 22.32 -32.89 -3.35
CA PHE A 392 21.12 -32.61 -2.55
C PHE A 392 20.84 -33.70 -1.51
N ALA A 393 20.11 -33.35 -0.45
CA ALA A 393 19.58 -34.30 0.54
C ALA A 393 18.83 -35.46 -0.14
N PRO A 394 18.92 -36.71 0.34
CA PRO A 394 19.64 -37.13 1.55
C PRO A 394 21.15 -37.32 1.36
N ASN A 395 21.71 -37.12 0.16
CA ASN A 395 23.15 -37.30 -0.07
C ASN A 395 24.00 -36.20 0.60
N THR A 396 23.41 -35.02 0.82
CA THR A 396 23.99 -33.89 1.57
C THR A 396 22.94 -33.25 2.48
N GLU A 397 23.27 -32.17 3.21
CA GLU A 397 22.28 -31.36 3.94
C GLU A 397 21.53 -30.36 3.04
N GLN A 398 21.94 -30.20 1.78
CA GLN A 398 21.41 -29.21 0.88
C GLN A 398 20.00 -29.59 0.40
N LYS A 399 19.00 -28.77 0.76
CA LYS A 399 17.63 -28.95 0.28
C LYS A 399 17.48 -28.51 -1.18
N LEU A 400 16.50 -29.08 -1.87
CA LEU A 400 16.03 -28.59 -3.17
C LEU A 400 15.44 -27.17 -3.04
N PRO A 401 15.28 -26.41 -4.15
CA PRO A 401 14.70 -25.07 -4.08
C PRO A 401 13.27 -25.07 -3.52
N MET A 402 12.93 -24.01 -2.78
CA MET A 402 11.55 -23.67 -2.45
C MET A 402 10.96 -22.85 -3.59
N ILE A 403 9.77 -23.20 -4.07
CA ILE A 403 9.04 -22.49 -5.12
C ILE A 403 7.92 -21.69 -4.48
N HIS A 404 7.91 -20.37 -4.70
CA HIS A 404 6.83 -19.47 -4.33
C HIS A 404 6.06 -19.07 -5.59
N VAL A 405 4.90 -19.68 -5.80
CA VAL A 405 4.05 -19.42 -6.96
C VAL A 405 2.80 -18.66 -6.52
N TYR A 406 2.62 -17.47 -7.09
CA TYR A 406 1.39 -16.70 -6.86
C TYR A 406 0.31 -17.16 -7.84
N CYS A 407 -0.94 -17.18 -7.40
CA CYS A 407 -2.07 -17.52 -8.26
C CYS A 407 -3.34 -16.80 -7.83
N PHE A 408 -4.32 -16.76 -8.72
CA PHE A 408 -5.69 -16.43 -8.36
C PHE A 408 -6.51 -17.70 -8.12
N SER A 409 -7.38 -17.64 -7.12
CA SER A 409 -8.51 -18.55 -6.91
C SER A 409 -9.69 -17.72 -6.34
N GLY A 410 -10.71 -18.31 -5.74
CA GLY A 410 -11.86 -17.58 -5.17
C GLY A 410 -13.21 -17.99 -5.77
N HIS A 411 -13.34 -19.28 -6.10
CA HIS A 411 -14.59 -19.84 -6.63
C HIS A 411 -15.52 -20.39 -5.53
N SER A 412 -15.12 -20.30 -4.26
CA SER A 412 -15.86 -20.83 -3.12
C SER A 412 -15.99 -19.83 -1.96
N ASP A 413 -17.00 -20.05 -1.12
CA ASP A 413 -17.15 -19.36 0.17
C ASP A 413 -16.18 -19.92 1.23
N ASN A 414 -15.48 -21.01 0.92
CA ASN A 414 -14.57 -21.74 1.81
C ASN A 414 -13.15 -21.80 1.23
N GLU A 415 -12.20 -21.17 1.92
CA GLU A 415 -10.78 -21.10 1.53
C GLU A 415 -10.14 -22.50 1.35
N VAL A 416 -10.68 -23.55 1.99
CA VAL A 416 -10.19 -24.93 1.78
C VAL A 416 -10.40 -25.40 0.34
N ASP A 417 -11.53 -25.04 -0.29
CA ASP A 417 -11.79 -25.45 -1.68
C ASP A 417 -10.84 -24.72 -2.64
N ASP A 418 -10.52 -23.46 -2.36
CA ASP A 418 -9.49 -22.71 -3.10
C ASP A 418 -8.11 -23.39 -2.96
N HIS A 419 -7.77 -23.89 -1.76
CA HIS A 419 -6.52 -24.64 -1.55
C HIS A 419 -6.47 -25.95 -2.34
N ILE A 420 -7.60 -26.66 -2.44
CA ILE A 420 -7.71 -27.90 -3.23
C ILE A 420 -7.49 -27.59 -4.72
N ASP A 421 -8.20 -26.61 -5.27
CA ASP A 421 -8.03 -26.14 -6.66
C ASP A 421 -6.57 -25.76 -6.96
N ILE A 422 -5.95 -24.99 -6.07
CA ILE A 422 -4.55 -24.56 -6.22
C ILE A 422 -3.62 -25.79 -6.26
N CYS A 423 -3.81 -26.76 -5.36
CA CYS A 423 -3.01 -27.99 -5.35
C CYS A 423 -3.21 -28.81 -6.63
N GLU A 424 -4.44 -28.93 -7.13
CA GLU A 424 -4.75 -29.66 -8.37
C GLU A 424 -4.05 -29.02 -9.57
N ARG A 425 -4.17 -27.70 -9.75
CA ARG A 425 -3.53 -26.98 -10.86
C ARG A 425 -1.99 -27.01 -10.77
N ILE A 426 -1.42 -26.89 -9.58
CA ILE A 426 0.01 -27.07 -9.36
C ILE A 426 0.43 -28.49 -9.76
N SER A 427 -0.32 -29.50 -9.32
CA SER A 427 -0.02 -30.91 -9.58
C SER A 427 0.00 -31.23 -11.07
N GLU A 428 -0.99 -30.72 -11.81
CA GLU A 428 -1.11 -30.89 -13.26
C GLU A 428 0.10 -30.29 -13.98
N ARG A 429 0.46 -29.05 -13.66
CA ARG A 429 1.54 -28.34 -14.38
C ARG A 429 2.93 -28.83 -14.01
N ILE A 430 3.18 -29.15 -12.74
CA ILE A 430 4.48 -29.66 -12.31
C ILE A 430 4.65 -31.16 -12.60
N GLY A 431 3.55 -31.88 -12.84
CA GLY A 431 3.53 -33.31 -13.10
C GLY A 431 3.92 -34.15 -11.89
N HIS A 432 3.52 -33.73 -10.69
CA HIS A 432 3.69 -34.47 -9.43
C HIS A 432 2.50 -34.15 -8.52
N LYS A 433 1.89 -35.17 -7.91
CA LYS A 433 0.69 -34.99 -7.09
C LYS A 433 1.06 -34.28 -5.78
N ILE A 434 0.43 -33.13 -5.55
CA ILE A 434 0.47 -32.34 -4.33
C ILE A 434 -0.98 -32.16 -3.87
N THR A 435 -1.23 -32.34 -2.58
CA THR A 435 -2.56 -32.15 -1.99
C THR A 435 -2.52 -31.26 -0.77
N VAL A 436 -3.68 -30.82 -0.32
CA VAL A 436 -3.81 -30.02 0.92
C VAL A 436 -3.32 -30.76 2.17
N ASP A 437 -3.26 -32.10 2.15
CA ASP A 437 -2.71 -32.89 3.25
C ASP A 437 -1.20 -32.69 3.39
N ASP A 438 -0.50 -32.31 2.32
CA ASP A 438 0.95 -32.04 2.30
C ASP A 438 1.30 -30.71 2.97
N CYS A 439 0.30 -29.88 3.33
CA CYS A 439 0.52 -28.65 4.07
C CYS A 439 1.30 -28.92 5.37
N VAL A 440 2.11 -27.95 5.80
CA VAL A 440 2.86 -28.02 7.06
C VAL A 440 1.91 -28.28 8.24
N GLY A 441 2.15 -29.38 8.95
CA GLY A 441 1.30 -29.85 10.06
C GLY A 441 0.14 -30.75 9.63
N GLY A 442 0.02 -31.06 8.34
CA GLY A 442 -0.94 -31.99 7.77
C GLY A 442 -0.52 -33.46 7.87
N LYS A 443 -1.26 -34.34 7.18
CA LYS A 443 -1.07 -35.81 7.21
C LYS A 443 -0.30 -36.36 6.00
N GLY A 444 -0.05 -35.52 5.00
CA GLY A 444 0.62 -35.86 3.75
C GLY A 444 2.13 -35.74 3.84
N ASN A 445 2.77 -35.56 2.68
CA ASN A 445 4.22 -35.45 2.53
C ASN A 445 4.75 -34.12 3.09
N GLN A 446 5.28 -34.17 4.31
CA GLN A 446 5.85 -33.01 4.99
C GLN A 446 7.20 -32.54 4.41
N GLU A 447 7.88 -33.34 3.58
CA GLU A 447 9.10 -32.91 2.89
C GLU A 447 8.85 -31.80 1.87
N LEU A 448 7.60 -31.68 1.38
CA LEU A 448 7.18 -30.60 0.49
C LEU A 448 7.10 -29.26 1.20
N GLU A 449 7.03 -29.23 2.53
CA GLU A 449 6.92 -27.98 3.30
C GLU A 449 5.81 -27.05 2.74
N LEU A 450 4.69 -27.62 2.26
CA LEU A 450 3.66 -26.86 1.54
C LEU A 450 2.99 -25.84 2.47
N ALA A 451 2.87 -24.61 2.00
CA ALA A 451 2.12 -23.56 2.67
C ALA A 451 1.38 -22.71 1.63
N ILE A 452 0.07 -22.61 1.77
CA ILE A 452 -0.77 -21.75 0.92
C ILE A 452 -1.19 -20.55 1.76
N HIS A 453 -0.80 -19.35 1.31
CA HIS A 453 -1.08 -18.10 2.00
C HIS A 453 -2.07 -17.26 1.20
N ASN A 454 -3.20 -16.91 1.81
CA ASN A 454 -4.13 -15.93 1.26
C ASN A 454 -3.51 -14.52 1.36
N VAL A 455 -3.19 -13.93 0.21
CA VAL A 455 -2.50 -12.63 0.11
C VAL A 455 -3.49 -11.47 0.23
N ARG A 456 -4.58 -11.51 -0.52
CA ARG A 456 -5.60 -10.46 -0.55
C ARG A 456 -6.83 -10.84 -1.39
N LEU A 457 -7.95 -10.22 -1.06
CA LEU A 457 -9.09 -10.10 -1.97
C LEU A 457 -8.76 -9.15 -3.13
N VAL A 458 -8.99 -9.61 -4.36
CA VAL A 458 -8.74 -8.86 -5.61
C VAL A 458 -10.02 -8.25 -6.13
N SER A 459 -11.10 -9.04 -6.14
CA SER A 459 -12.47 -8.66 -6.48
C SER A 459 -13.43 -9.64 -5.80
N PRO A 460 -14.76 -9.42 -5.76
CA PRO A 460 -15.69 -10.28 -5.03
C PRO A 460 -15.59 -11.78 -5.30
N LYS A 461 -15.18 -12.20 -6.51
CA LYS A 461 -15.01 -13.62 -6.91
C LYS A 461 -13.56 -14.01 -7.20
N LYS A 462 -12.61 -13.28 -6.63
CA LYS A 462 -11.19 -13.45 -6.95
C LYS A 462 -10.31 -13.08 -5.76
N GLN A 463 -9.65 -14.08 -5.21
CA GLN A 463 -8.62 -13.96 -4.19
C GLN A 463 -7.24 -14.24 -4.80
N MET A 464 -6.21 -13.65 -4.23
CA MET A 464 -4.82 -13.89 -4.60
C MET A 464 -4.16 -14.73 -3.51
N PHE A 465 -3.50 -15.80 -3.91
CA PHE A 465 -2.77 -16.71 -3.03
C PHE A 465 -1.30 -16.80 -3.42
N CYS A 466 -0.47 -17.19 -2.46
CA CYS A 466 0.92 -17.61 -2.66
C CYS A 466 1.06 -19.04 -2.14
N ALA A 467 1.24 -20.01 -3.03
CA ALA A 467 1.62 -21.37 -2.66
C ALA A 467 3.14 -21.45 -2.61
N SER A 468 3.67 -21.92 -1.48
CA SER A 468 5.10 -22.16 -1.25
C SER A 468 5.31 -23.65 -1.03
N PHE A 469 6.17 -24.30 -1.81
CA PHE A 469 6.49 -25.72 -1.61
C PHE A 469 7.90 -26.04 -2.12
N ARG A 470 8.53 -27.03 -1.51
CA ARG A 470 9.82 -27.60 -1.91
C ARG A 470 9.64 -28.33 -3.24
N LEU A 471 10.52 -28.06 -4.22
CA LEU A 471 10.52 -28.77 -5.49
C LEU A 471 10.63 -30.29 -5.23
N PRO A 472 9.67 -31.12 -5.68
CA PRO A 472 9.72 -32.57 -5.45
C PRO A 472 10.94 -33.20 -6.14
N ARG A 473 11.53 -34.22 -5.50
CA ARG A 473 12.74 -34.89 -6.02
C ARG A 473 12.50 -35.52 -7.39
N GLU A 474 11.36 -36.18 -7.56
CA GLU A 474 10.94 -36.84 -8.80
C GLU A 474 10.74 -35.86 -9.95
N VAL A 475 10.52 -34.58 -9.64
CA VAL A 475 10.44 -33.50 -10.62
C VAL A 475 11.85 -32.97 -10.91
N ALA A 476 12.60 -32.59 -9.87
CA ALA A 476 13.92 -31.97 -10.00
C ALA A 476 14.90 -32.80 -10.84
N PHE A 477 14.84 -34.13 -10.69
CA PHE A 477 15.78 -35.08 -11.30
C PHE A 477 15.19 -35.85 -12.49
N ARG A 478 14.00 -35.46 -12.95
CA ARG A 478 13.37 -36.10 -14.12
C ARG A 478 14.29 -36.00 -15.33
N LYS A 479 14.49 -37.11 -16.03
CA LYS A 479 15.14 -37.09 -17.35
C LYS A 479 14.13 -36.55 -18.37
N VAL A 480 14.41 -35.39 -18.95
CA VAL A 480 13.53 -34.66 -19.88
C VAL A 480 14.12 -34.65 -21.27
#